data_AF-Q57995-F1
#
_entry.id   AF-Q57995-F1
#
_cell.length_a   1.000
_cell.length_b   1.000
_cell.length_c   1.000
_cell.angle_alpha   90.00
_cell.angle_beta   90.00
_cell.angle_gamma   90.00
#
_symmetry.space_group_name_H-M   'P 1'
#
loop_
_entity.id
_entity.type
_entity.pdbx_description
1 polymer ?
#
loop_
_entity_poly.entity_id
_entity_poly.type
_entity_poly.pdbx_seq_one_letter_code
_entity_poly.pdbx_strand_id
1 'polypeptide(L)'
;MAKILVVTDGAYGYRIKGTINSFGKKNKFIGIYKINKPDDLIVDDIEFPDELLEKIKEADILLLYTQHPDNTYYLCYEARRLNKDIAIIVATWSGEGEKKELKKFDAICPEEMCLLDENEVGSLIDKYPKLKEFLEEFGTPKVKVYVKDNKVIDVEVLRTSICGSTLFMAKLMKGMEVNDIEEFAKKSAMLIQRYPCVAGKIKIFRGDCRKQKALNIHKEAVLEGIIFI
;
A
#
# COMPACT_ATOMS: atom_id res chain seq x y z
N MET A 1 -15.27 -10.83 2.58
CA MET A 1 -14.55 -9.92 1.67
C MET A 1 -14.55 -8.53 2.26
N ALA A 2 -13.39 -7.90 2.38
CA ALA A 2 -13.26 -6.52 2.84
C ALA A 2 -13.47 -5.53 1.69
N LYS A 3 -14.24 -4.46 1.94
CA LYS A 3 -14.53 -3.39 1.00
C LYS A 3 -13.53 -2.25 1.16
N ILE A 4 -12.80 -1.94 0.11
CA ILE A 4 -11.72 -0.94 0.11
C ILE A 4 -12.18 0.32 -0.60
N LEU A 5 -12.16 1.44 0.12
CA LEU A 5 -12.37 2.79 -0.39
C LEU A 5 -11.04 3.53 -0.41
N VAL A 6 -10.76 4.25 -1.50
CA VAL A 6 -9.59 5.12 -1.62
C VAL A 6 -10.04 6.57 -1.61
N VAL A 7 -9.38 7.43 -0.85
CA VAL A 7 -9.56 8.88 -0.93
C VAL A 7 -8.20 9.52 -1.23
N THR A 8 -8.20 10.47 -2.17
CA THR A 8 -6.99 11.15 -2.62
C THR A 8 -7.29 12.63 -2.84
N ASP A 9 -6.33 13.50 -2.56
CA ASP A 9 -6.38 14.93 -2.91
C ASP A 9 -5.34 15.28 -3.99
N GLY A 10 -4.68 14.26 -4.55
CA GLY A 10 -3.53 14.44 -5.42
C GLY A 10 -3.45 13.40 -6.54
N ALA A 11 -2.22 13.01 -6.86
CA ALA A 11 -1.90 12.13 -7.99
C ALA A 11 -1.77 10.65 -7.60
N TYR A 12 -1.91 10.30 -6.32
CA TYR A 12 -1.72 8.94 -5.81
C TYR A 12 -3.04 8.21 -5.58
N GLY A 13 -2.98 6.89 -5.42
CA GLY A 13 -4.16 6.03 -5.18
C GLY A 13 -4.84 5.45 -6.43
N TYR A 14 -4.67 6.04 -7.62
CA TYR A 14 -5.40 5.58 -8.82
C TYR A 14 -5.06 4.16 -9.29
N ARG A 15 -3.87 3.65 -8.99
CA ARG A 15 -3.47 2.27 -9.36
C ARG A 15 -4.18 1.19 -8.53
N ILE A 16 -4.66 1.56 -7.34
CA ILE A 16 -5.18 0.60 -6.37
C ILE A 16 -6.39 -0.17 -6.94
N LYS A 17 -7.26 0.50 -7.70
CA LYS A 17 -8.37 -0.13 -8.44
C LYS A 17 -7.89 -1.29 -9.32
N GLY A 18 -6.84 -1.06 -10.12
CA GLY A 18 -6.29 -2.06 -11.03
C GLY A 18 -5.69 -3.24 -10.27
N THR A 19 -4.95 -2.98 -9.21
CA THR A 19 -4.37 -4.04 -8.36
C THR A 19 -5.46 -4.90 -7.73
N ILE A 20 -6.45 -4.28 -7.07
CA ILE A 20 -7.52 -5.03 -6.39
C ILE A 20 -8.35 -5.81 -7.41
N ASN A 21 -8.73 -5.22 -8.54
CA ASN A 21 -9.56 -5.91 -9.52
C ASN A 21 -8.85 -7.07 -10.23
N SER A 22 -7.52 -7.02 -10.34
CA SER A 22 -6.73 -8.08 -11.01
C SER A 22 -6.25 -9.17 -10.06
N PHE A 23 -6.10 -8.88 -8.77
CA PHE A 23 -5.51 -9.80 -7.79
C PHE A 23 -6.44 -10.15 -6.63
N GLY A 24 -7.27 -9.22 -6.18
CA GLY A 24 -8.10 -9.37 -4.99
C GLY A 24 -9.22 -10.38 -5.18
N LYS A 25 -9.25 -11.41 -4.33
CA LYS A 25 -10.31 -12.43 -4.25
C LYS A 25 -11.09 -12.29 -2.95
N LYS A 26 -10.43 -11.86 -1.88
CA LYS A 26 -10.99 -11.59 -0.54
C LYS A 26 -11.21 -10.10 -0.30
N ASN A 27 -10.89 -9.25 -1.28
CA ASN A 27 -11.00 -7.81 -1.19
C ASN A 27 -11.72 -7.23 -2.41
N LYS A 28 -12.63 -6.27 -2.17
CA LYS A 28 -13.41 -5.60 -3.19
C LYS A 28 -13.11 -4.11 -3.19
N PHE A 29 -12.72 -3.58 -4.34
CA PHE A 29 -12.65 -2.13 -4.54
C PHE A 29 -14.05 -1.55 -4.69
N ILE A 30 -14.43 -0.59 -3.84
CA ILE A 30 -15.75 0.04 -3.90
C ILE A 30 -15.73 1.46 -4.46
N GLY A 31 -14.58 2.11 -4.53
CA GLY A 31 -14.48 3.45 -5.11
C GLY A 31 -13.15 4.15 -4.85
N ILE A 32 -12.90 5.19 -5.63
CA ILE A 32 -11.89 6.19 -5.35
C ILE A 32 -12.55 7.57 -5.44
N TYR A 33 -12.41 8.38 -4.39
CA TYR A 33 -12.88 9.76 -4.38
C TYR A 33 -11.69 10.70 -4.43
N LYS A 34 -11.74 11.64 -5.37
CA LYS A 34 -10.80 12.75 -5.43
C LYS A 34 -11.44 13.95 -4.73
N ILE A 35 -10.81 14.44 -3.68
CA ILE A 35 -11.20 15.69 -3.02
C ILE A 35 -10.25 16.82 -3.42
N ASN A 36 -10.64 18.05 -3.09
CA ASN A 36 -9.75 19.20 -3.28
C ASN A 36 -8.60 19.14 -2.28
N LYS A 37 -7.41 19.55 -2.72
CA LYS A 37 -6.28 19.79 -1.83
C LYS A 37 -6.24 21.29 -1.54
N PRO A 38 -6.45 21.72 -0.28
CA PRO A 38 -6.28 23.11 0.07
C PRO A 38 -4.90 23.64 -0.28
N ASP A 39 -4.83 24.90 -0.68
CA ASP A 39 -3.56 25.62 -0.88
C ASP A 39 -3.06 26.26 0.43
N ASP A 40 -3.99 26.66 1.31
CA ASP A 40 -3.69 27.20 2.63
C ASP A 40 -3.16 26.12 3.56
N LEU A 41 -2.26 26.50 4.47
CA LEU A 41 -1.60 25.56 5.38
C LEU A 41 -2.54 25.04 6.48
N ILE A 42 -3.57 25.81 6.82
CA ILE A 42 -4.58 25.50 7.83
C ILE A 42 -5.93 25.86 7.24
N VAL A 43 -6.90 24.95 7.35
CA VAL A 43 -8.28 25.18 6.94
C VAL A 43 -9.22 24.99 8.11
N ASP A 44 -10.04 26.00 8.40
CA ASP A 44 -10.94 25.98 9.55
C ASP A 44 -12.19 25.12 9.30
N ASP A 45 -12.70 25.07 8.06
CA ASP A 45 -13.92 24.33 7.69
C ASP A 45 -13.68 23.43 6.47
N ILE A 46 -13.44 22.13 6.71
CA ILE A 46 -13.38 21.11 5.66
C ILE A 46 -14.69 20.32 5.67
N GLU A 47 -15.49 20.51 4.63
CA GLU A 47 -16.69 19.72 4.36
C GLU A 47 -16.43 18.71 3.23
N PHE A 48 -16.89 17.48 3.43
CA PHE A 48 -16.80 16.43 2.41
C PHE A 48 -18.17 16.19 1.76
N PRO A 49 -18.22 15.88 0.45
CA PRO A 49 -19.48 15.58 -0.21
C PRO A 49 -20.22 14.41 0.45
N ASP A 50 -21.55 14.50 0.56
CA ASP A 50 -22.39 13.44 1.16
C ASP A 50 -22.15 12.06 0.55
N GLU A 51 -21.91 12.00 -0.77
CA GLU A 51 -21.62 10.76 -1.48
C GLU A 51 -20.37 10.04 -0.93
N LEU A 52 -19.31 10.81 -0.60
CA LEU A 52 -18.11 10.26 0.03
C LEU A 52 -18.42 9.77 1.45
N LEU A 53 -19.19 10.54 2.22
CA LEU A 53 -19.58 10.17 3.59
C LEU A 53 -20.40 8.86 3.62
N GLU A 54 -21.33 8.68 2.68
CA GLU A 54 -22.08 7.42 2.54
C GLU A 54 -21.16 6.26 2.17
N LYS A 55 -20.19 6.47 1.28
CA LYS A 55 -19.21 5.43 0.92
C LYS A 55 -18.31 5.03 2.08
N ILE A 56 -17.96 5.97 2.95
CA ILE A 56 -17.19 5.70 4.17
C ILE A 56 -17.98 4.78 5.12
N LYS A 57 -19.30 4.95 5.25
CA LYS A 57 -20.16 4.04 6.04
C LYS A 57 -20.15 2.61 5.51
N GLU A 58 -20.02 2.42 4.20
CA GLU A 58 -19.99 1.10 3.56
C GLU A 58 -18.62 0.42 3.57
N ALA A 59 -17.55 1.17 3.79
CA ALA A 59 -16.17 0.71 3.65
C ALA A 59 -15.69 -0.08 4.87
N ASP A 60 -14.93 -1.15 4.65
CA ASP A 60 -14.23 -1.87 5.71
C ASP A 60 -12.80 -1.34 5.90
N ILE A 61 -12.18 -0.91 4.79
CA ILE A 61 -10.82 -0.36 4.73
C ILE A 61 -10.87 0.99 4.02
N LEU A 62 -10.33 2.02 4.66
CA LEU A 62 -10.12 3.35 4.08
C LEU A 62 -8.65 3.58 3.81
N LEU A 63 -8.28 3.70 2.54
CA LEU A 63 -6.93 4.05 2.11
C LEU A 63 -6.85 5.55 1.80
N LEU A 64 -6.13 6.28 2.65
CA LEU A 64 -5.91 7.71 2.47
C LEU A 64 -4.59 7.96 1.75
N TYR A 65 -4.70 8.51 0.55
CA TYR A 65 -3.60 9.05 -0.25
C TYR A 65 -3.65 10.60 -0.28
N THR A 66 -4.26 11.19 0.74
CA THR A 66 -4.31 12.63 0.96
C THR A 66 -2.95 13.15 1.38
N GLN A 67 -2.56 14.29 0.82
CA GLN A 67 -1.27 14.93 1.04
C GLN A 67 -1.38 16.12 1.99
N HIS A 68 -2.56 16.75 2.09
CA HIS A 68 -2.78 17.83 3.05
C HIS A 68 -3.08 17.23 4.45
N PRO A 69 -2.33 17.61 5.50
CA PRO A 69 -2.53 17.07 6.85
C PRO A 69 -3.96 17.25 7.37
N ASP A 70 -4.58 18.40 7.13
CA ASP A 70 -5.96 18.65 7.59
C ASP A 70 -6.97 17.76 6.87
N ASN A 71 -6.84 17.56 5.54
CA ASN A 71 -7.67 16.61 4.80
C ASN A 71 -7.57 15.21 5.43
N THR A 72 -6.34 14.76 5.70
CA THR A 72 -6.11 13.46 6.34
C THR A 72 -6.76 13.39 7.72
N TYR A 73 -6.57 14.42 8.55
CA TYR A 73 -7.10 14.48 9.91
C TYR A 73 -8.64 14.46 9.92
N TYR A 74 -9.28 15.36 9.16
CA TYR A 74 -10.74 15.45 9.10
C TYR A 74 -11.37 14.21 8.46
N LEU A 75 -10.73 13.60 7.44
CA LEU A 75 -11.21 12.31 6.91
C LEU A 75 -11.11 11.20 7.97
N CYS A 76 -10.04 11.15 8.76
CA CYS A 76 -9.93 10.17 9.84
C CYS A 76 -11.00 10.39 10.91
N TYR A 77 -11.25 11.65 11.28
CA TYR A 77 -12.29 12.03 12.22
C TYR A 77 -13.68 11.59 11.73
N GLU A 78 -14.07 12.00 10.52
CA GLU A 78 -15.35 11.64 9.92
C GLU A 78 -15.49 10.13 9.71
N ALA A 79 -14.45 9.46 9.25
CA ALA A 79 -14.45 8.01 9.08
C ALA A 79 -14.72 7.28 10.39
N ARG A 80 -14.01 7.64 11.46
CA ARG A 80 -14.21 7.01 12.78
C ARG A 80 -15.58 7.35 13.38
N ARG A 81 -16.10 8.56 13.14
CA ARG A 81 -17.42 9.02 13.58
C ARG A 81 -18.55 8.24 12.90
N LEU A 82 -18.45 8.06 11.58
CA LEU A 82 -19.48 7.43 10.74
C LEU A 82 -19.42 5.91 10.76
N ASN A 83 -18.21 5.34 10.93
CA ASN A 83 -17.98 3.90 10.90
C ASN A 83 -16.92 3.51 11.93
N LYS A 84 -17.35 2.96 13.06
CA LYS A 84 -16.46 2.59 14.17
C LYS A 84 -15.54 1.42 13.84
N ASP A 85 -15.91 0.58 12.88
CA ASP A 85 -15.22 -0.67 12.54
C ASP A 85 -14.30 -0.53 11.32
N ILE A 86 -14.22 0.66 10.72
CA ILE A 86 -13.35 0.91 9.57
C ILE A 86 -11.87 0.88 9.98
N ALA A 87 -11.06 0.13 9.23
CA ALA A 87 -9.60 0.24 9.34
C ALA A 87 -9.12 1.40 8.47
N ILE A 88 -8.39 2.35 9.06
CA ILE A 88 -7.90 3.54 8.35
C ILE A 88 -6.40 3.35 8.12
N ILE A 89 -5.96 3.39 6.86
CA ILE A 89 -4.55 3.32 6.48
C ILE A 89 -4.18 4.60 5.75
N VAL A 90 -3.26 5.37 6.33
CA VAL A 90 -2.76 6.63 5.79
C VAL A 90 -1.46 6.34 5.04
N ALA A 91 -1.59 6.18 3.73
CA ALA A 91 -0.48 5.82 2.85
C ALA A 91 0.50 6.98 2.60
N THR A 92 0.06 8.23 2.80
CA THR A 92 0.85 9.44 2.64
C THR A 92 0.72 10.33 3.87
N TRP A 93 1.82 10.49 4.62
CA TRP A 93 1.88 11.30 5.84
C TRP A 93 3.20 12.08 5.89
N SER A 94 3.21 13.20 6.61
CA SER A 94 4.21 14.28 6.54
C SER A 94 5.24 14.28 7.67
N GLY A 95 4.99 13.60 8.80
CA GLY A 95 5.95 13.45 9.90
C GLY A 95 5.37 12.87 11.17
N GLU A 96 6.21 12.70 12.20
CA GLU A 96 5.83 12.07 13.47
C GLU A 96 4.74 12.84 14.23
N GLY A 97 4.67 14.16 14.05
CA GLY A 97 3.59 14.99 14.60
C GLY A 97 2.22 14.56 14.09
N GLU A 98 2.07 14.48 12.76
CA GLU A 98 0.83 14.00 12.13
C GLU A 98 0.53 12.55 12.56
N LYS A 99 1.53 11.66 12.54
CA LYS A 99 1.35 10.26 12.98
C LYS A 99 0.84 10.18 14.43
N LYS A 100 1.34 11.03 15.34
CA LYS A 100 0.88 11.08 16.73
C LYS A 100 -0.57 11.54 16.85
N GLU A 101 -0.97 12.55 16.07
CA GLU A 101 -2.36 13.04 16.08
C GLU A 101 -3.33 12.00 15.53
N LEU A 102 -2.96 11.32 14.44
CA LEU A 102 -3.81 10.32 13.79
C LEU A 102 -4.00 9.04 14.62
N LYS A 103 -3.15 8.79 15.64
CA LYS A 103 -3.37 7.69 16.61
C LYS A 103 -4.69 7.81 17.36
N LYS A 104 -5.27 9.02 17.49
CA LYS A 104 -6.60 9.23 18.09
C LYS A 104 -7.70 8.47 17.37
N PHE A 105 -7.48 8.13 16.09
CA PHE A 105 -8.42 7.43 15.22
C PHE A 105 -8.00 5.98 14.91
N ASP A 106 -6.98 5.47 15.60
CA ASP A 106 -6.28 4.21 15.26
C ASP A 106 -5.82 4.14 13.80
N ALA A 107 -5.42 5.28 13.23
CA ALA A 107 -4.92 5.30 11.86
C ALA A 107 -3.56 4.58 11.77
N ILE A 108 -3.43 3.71 10.77
CA ILE A 108 -2.21 2.98 10.46
C ILE A 108 -1.40 3.83 9.48
N CYS A 109 -0.24 4.31 9.92
CA CYS A 109 0.68 5.12 9.11
C CYS A 109 1.95 4.31 8.84
N PRO A 110 1.94 3.38 7.86
CA PRO A 110 3.10 2.56 7.57
C PRO A 110 4.24 3.43 7.01
N GLU A 111 5.49 3.03 7.26
CA GLU A 111 6.63 3.69 6.60
C GLU A 111 6.51 3.58 5.08
N GLU A 112 6.17 2.38 4.61
CA GLU A 112 5.88 2.05 3.22
C GLU A 112 4.71 1.08 3.15
N MET A 113 3.85 1.22 2.14
CA MET A 113 2.74 0.30 1.93
C MET A 113 3.17 -1.14 1.63
N CYS A 114 4.41 -1.36 1.18
CA CYS A 114 5.01 -2.68 1.01
C CYS A 114 5.65 -3.24 2.29
N LEU A 115 5.65 -2.54 3.41
CA LEU A 115 6.03 -3.09 4.73
C LEU A 115 4.82 -3.45 5.59
N LEU A 116 3.62 -3.14 5.09
CA LEU A 116 2.41 -3.33 5.84
C LEU A 116 2.06 -4.82 5.90
N ASP A 117 2.16 -5.43 7.07
CA ASP A 117 1.74 -6.80 7.35
C ASP A 117 1.17 -6.93 8.76
N GLU A 118 0.84 -8.16 9.16
CA GLU A 118 0.24 -8.46 10.45
C GLU A 118 1.13 -8.03 11.64
N ASN A 119 2.46 -8.04 11.47
CA ASN A 119 3.39 -7.61 12.52
C ASN A 119 3.41 -6.08 12.64
N GLU A 120 3.38 -5.36 11.51
CA GLU A 120 3.37 -3.90 11.48
C GLU A 120 2.09 -3.32 12.11
N VAL A 121 0.93 -3.95 11.89
CA VAL A 121 -0.35 -3.46 12.44
C VAL A 121 -0.58 -3.92 13.89
N GLY A 122 0.04 -5.04 14.30
CA GLY A 122 -0.07 -5.60 15.63
C GLY A 122 -1.52 -5.77 16.10
N SER A 123 -1.81 -5.35 17.34
CA SER A 123 -3.13 -5.50 17.98
C SER A 123 -4.30 -4.81 17.26
N LEU A 124 -4.04 -3.92 16.29
CA LEU A 124 -5.11 -3.31 15.49
C LEU A 124 -5.83 -4.34 14.62
N ILE A 125 -5.19 -5.46 14.29
CA ILE A 125 -5.83 -6.54 13.52
C ILE A 125 -6.99 -7.19 14.29
N ASP A 126 -6.90 -7.26 15.61
CA ASP A 126 -7.95 -7.81 16.47
C ASP A 126 -9.13 -6.84 16.60
N LYS A 127 -8.83 -5.54 16.63
CA LYS A 127 -9.84 -4.46 16.69
C LYS A 127 -10.55 -4.26 15.36
N TYR A 128 -9.86 -4.44 14.24
CA TYR A 128 -10.40 -4.27 12.89
C TYR A 128 -10.23 -5.57 12.08
N PRO A 129 -11.07 -6.60 12.29
CA PRO A 129 -10.87 -7.93 11.69
C PRO A 129 -10.78 -7.95 10.17
N LYS A 130 -11.40 -6.97 9.49
CA LYS A 130 -11.32 -6.81 8.04
C LYS A 130 -9.92 -6.47 7.53
N LEU A 131 -9.07 -5.93 8.40
CA LEU A 131 -7.65 -5.72 8.13
C LEU A 131 -6.94 -7.04 7.86
N LYS A 132 -7.34 -8.15 8.49
CA LYS A 132 -6.78 -9.47 8.19
C LYS A 132 -7.08 -9.89 6.75
N GLU A 133 -8.32 -9.76 6.30
CA GLU A 133 -8.71 -10.08 4.92
C GLU A 133 -7.93 -9.21 3.91
N PHE A 134 -7.70 -7.93 4.24
CA PHE A 134 -6.86 -7.03 3.46
C PHE A 134 -5.41 -7.51 3.39
N LEU A 135 -4.80 -7.77 4.54
CA LEU A 135 -3.39 -8.13 4.65
C LEU A 135 -3.07 -9.49 4.05
N GLU A 136 -4.02 -10.42 4.01
CA GLU A 136 -3.84 -11.71 3.34
C GLU A 136 -3.42 -11.55 1.87
N GLU A 137 -3.96 -10.55 1.16
CA GLU A 137 -3.68 -10.30 -0.26
C GLU A 137 -2.76 -9.11 -0.51
N PHE A 138 -2.79 -8.10 0.38
CA PHE A 138 -2.11 -6.82 0.16
C PHE A 138 -1.20 -6.41 1.32
N GLY A 139 0.06 -6.08 1.01
CA GLY A 139 1.01 -5.69 2.05
C GLY A 139 2.45 -6.00 1.68
N THR A 140 3.21 -6.53 2.66
CA THR A 140 4.55 -7.09 2.44
C THR A 140 4.52 -8.16 1.34
N PRO A 141 5.18 -7.95 0.20
CA PRO A 141 5.15 -8.88 -0.94
C PRO A 141 5.54 -10.30 -0.56
N LYS A 142 4.83 -11.29 -1.10
CA LYS A 142 5.20 -12.71 -1.05
C LYS A 142 4.99 -13.33 -2.41
N VAL A 143 6.02 -13.96 -2.95
CA VAL A 143 5.99 -14.58 -4.28
C VAL A 143 6.60 -15.99 -4.21
N LYS A 144 6.26 -16.83 -5.18
CA LYS A 144 7.04 -18.02 -5.53
C LYS A 144 7.59 -17.85 -6.92
N VAL A 145 8.88 -18.06 -7.08
CA VAL A 145 9.62 -17.89 -8.34
C VAL A 145 10.08 -19.27 -8.78
N TYR A 146 9.45 -19.78 -9.84
CA TYR A 146 9.75 -21.11 -10.36
C TYR A 146 10.88 -21.02 -11.38
N VAL A 147 11.99 -21.68 -11.08
CA VAL A 147 13.21 -21.66 -11.90
C VAL A 147 13.48 -23.05 -12.44
N LYS A 148 13.64 -23.16 -13.75
CA LYS A 148 14.02 -24.39 -14.45
C LYS A 148 15.13 -24.07 -15.44
N ASP A 149 16.16 -24.92 -15.51
CA ASP A 149 17.30 -24.73 -16.41
C ASP A 149 17.91 -23.31 -16.31
N ASN A 150 18.07 -22.82 -15.07
CA ASN A 150 18.54 -21.46 -14.74
C ASN A 150 17.70 -20.32 -15.34
N LYS A 151 16.44 -20.55 -15.67
CA LYS A 151 15.52 -19.52 -16.16
C LYS A 151 14.22 -19.50 -15.37
N VAL A 152 13.71 -18.31 -15.11
CA VAL A 152 12.40 -18.12 -14.48
C VAL A 152 11.31 -18.55 -15.47
N ILE A 153 10.60 -19.63 -15.17
CA ILE A 153 9.47 -20.08 -16.00
C ILE A 153 8.17 -19.37 -15.62
N ASP A 154 7.98 -19.09 -14.33
CA ASP A 154 6.77 -18.47 -13.81
C ASP A 154 7.01 -17.82 -12.44
N VAL A 155 6.14 -16.89 -12.08
CA VAL A 155 6.12 -16.25 -10.76
C VAL A 155 4.69 -16.22 -10.24
N GLU A 156 4.40 -17.00 -9.22
CA GLU A 156 3.13 -16.96 -8.48
C GLU A 156 3.20 -15.83 -7.43
N VAL A 157 2.27 -14.89 -7.47
CA VAL A 157 2.17 -13.85 -6.44
C VAL A 157 1.16 -14.31 -5.38
N LEU A 158 1.62 -14.48 -4.14
CA LEU A 158 0.79 -14.87 -3.00
C LEU A 158 0.24 -13.65 -2.26
N ARG A 159 1.04 -12.58 -2.18
CA ARG A 159 0.68 -11.28 -1.60
C ARG A 159 1.39 -10.19 -2.38
N THR A 160 0.69 -9.12 -2.73
CA THR A 160 1.25 -7.98 -3.50
C THR A 160 1.27 -6.71 -2.67
N SER A 161 2.23 -5.82 -2.91
CA SER A 161 2.05 -4.43 -2.49
C SER A 161 0.78 -3.87 -3.14
N ILE A 162 -0.04 -3.15 -2.37
CA ILE A 162 -1.33 -2.60 -2.83
C ILE A 162 -1.17 -1.69 -4.07
N CYS A 163 0.00 -1.08 -4.24
CA CYS A 163 0.30 -0.23 -5.40
C CYS A 163 0.47 -1.00 -6.72
N GLY A 164 0.56 -2.34 -6.67
CA GLY A 164 0.72 -3.22 -7.84
C GLY A 164 2.18 -3.41 -8.29
N SER A 165 3.17 -2.92 -7.52
CA SER A 165 4.59 -3.09 -7.87
C SER A 165 5.02 -4.55 -7.95
N THR A 166 4.53 -5.39 -7.04
CA THR A 166 4.85 -6.82 -7.02
C THR A 166 4.30 -7.54 -8.25
N LEU A 167 3.05 -7.27 -8.64
CA LEU A 167 2.46 -7.81 -9.87
C LEU A 167 3.26 -7.40 -11.11
N PHE A 168 3.67 -6.13 -11.17
CA PHE A 168 4.48 -5.63 -12.28
C PHE A 168 5.85 -6.31 -12.36
N MET A 169 6.52 -6.44 -11.21
CA MET A 169 7.80 -7.14 -11.07
C MET A 169 7.67 -8.60 -11.52
N ALA A 170 6.71 -9.35 -10.96
CA ALA A 170 6.49 -10.76 -11.25
C ALA A 170 6.24 -11.01 -12.75
N LYS A 171 5.48 -10.13 -13.42
CA LYS A 171 5.25 -10.22 -14.87
C LYS A 171 6.55 -10.12 -15.68
N LEU A 172 7.44 -9.21 -15.30
CA LEU A 172 8.69 -8.96 -16.02
C LEU A 172 9.82 -9.94 -15.67
N MET A 173 9.69 -10.67 -14.57
CA MET A 173 10.66 -11.68 -14.16
C MET A 173 10.66 -12.93 -15.06
N LYS A 174 9.54 -13.23 -15.71
CA LYS A 174 9.43 -14.41 -16.58
C LYS A 174 10.47 -14.36 -17.71
N GLY A 175 11.24 -15.43 -17.85
CA GLY A 175 12.31 -15.57 -18.83
C GLY A 175 13.66 -14.99 -18.41
N MET A 176 13.78 -14.36 -17.23
CA MET A 176 15.07 -13.91 -16.71
C MET A 176 15.97 -15.10 -16.37
N GLU A 177 17.28 -14.92 -16.59
CA GLU A 177 18.30 -15.90 -16.20
C GLU A 177 18.67 -15.76 -14.71
N VAL A 178 18.90 -16.91 -14.08
CA VAL A 178 19.26 -17.05 -12.66
C VAL A 178 20.65 -17.68 -12.57
N ASN A 179 21.66 -16.88 -12.87
CA ASN A 179 23.06 -17.32 -12.80
C ASN A 179 23.65 -17.16 -11.39
N ASP A 180 23.25 -16.10 -10.70
CA ASP A 180 23.57 -15.83 -9.29
C ASP A 180 22.28 -15.35 -8.62
N ILE A 181 21.93 -15.97 -7.49
CA ILE A 181 20.63 -15.77 -6.83
C ILE A 181 20.49 -14.35 -6.28
N GLU A 182 21.55 -13.83 -5.65
CA GLU A 182 21.56 -12.49 -5.04
C GLU A 182 21.44 -11.39 -6.11
N GLU A 183 22.21 -11.50 -7.17
CA GLU A 183 22.19 -10.56 -8.28
C GLU A 183 20.88 -10.66 -9.08
N PHE A 184 20.33 -11.87 -9.27
CA PHE A 184 19.01 -12.07 -9.87
C PHE A 184 17.91 -11.41 -9.05
N ALA A 185 17.88 -11.62 -7.73
CA ALA A 185 16.87 -11.03 -6.86
C ALA A 185 16.97 -9.50 -6.85
N LYS A 186 18.19 -8.96 -6.80
CA LYS A 186 18.44 -7.53 -6.89
C LYS A 186 17.97 -6.96 -8.23
N LYS A 187 18.31 -7.59 -9.36
CA LYS A 187 17.86 -7.17 -10.71
C LYS A 187 16.34 -7.20 -10.83
N SER A 188 15.70 -8.24 -10.29
CA SER A 188 14.24 -8.36 -10.27
C SER A 188 13.62 -7.21 -9.47
N ALA A 189 14.14 -6.92 -8.27
CA ALA A 189 13.67 -5.80 -7.46
C ALA A 189 14.00 -4.42 -8.05
N MET A 190 15.03 -4.29 -8.90
CA MET A 190 15.30 -3.04 -9.62
C MET A 190 14.21 -2.69 -10.64
N LEU A 191 13.44 -3.67 -11.13
CA LEU A 191 12.37 -3.46 -12.12
C LEU A 191 11.33 -2.46 -11.64
N ILE A 192 11.05 -2.38 -10.33
CA ILE A 192 10.03 -1.48 -9.79
C ILE A 192 10.52 -0.05 -9.55
N GLN A 193 11.84 0.20 -9.59
CA GLN A 193 12.45 1.46 -9.13
C GLN A 193 12.09 2.66 -10.01
N ARG A 194 12.02 2.47 -11.32
CA ARG A 194 11.61 3.53 -12.27
C ARG A 194 10.10 3.63 -12.35
N TYR A 195 9.44 2.49 -12.53
CA TYR A 195 8.00 2.29 -12.52
C TYR A 195 7.72 0.87 -11.98
N PRO A 196 6.70 0.65 -11.16
CA PRO A 196 5.66 1.60 -10.80
C PRO A 196 5.86 2.21 -9.40
N CYS A 197 7.00 1.99 -8.72
CA CYS A 197 7.21 2.53 -7.39
C CYS A 197 7.27 4.08 -7.42
N VAL A 198 6.40 4.71 -6.62
CA VAL A 198 6.32 6.17 -6.43
C VAL A 198 6.81 6.61 -5.05
N ALA A 199 7.41 5.69 -4.28
CA ALA A 199 7.99 6.02 -2.97
C ALA A 199 9.03 7.14 -3.11
N GLY A 200 9.29 7.83 -2.01
CA GLY A 200 10.22 8.96 -1.97
C GLY A 200 11.63 8.56 -2.43
N LYS A 201 12.26 9.41 -3.24
CA LYS A 201 13.70 9.30 -3.54
C LYS A 201 14.53 9.82 -2.34
N ILE A 202 15.84 9.59 -2.40
CA ILE A 202 16.81 10.21 -1.47
C ILE A 202 16.52 11.71 -1.40
N LYS A 203 16.39 12.23 -0.18
CA LYS A 203 16.39 13.67 0.08
C LYS A 203 17.76 14.02 0.65
N ILE A 204 18.34 15.15 0.25
CA ILE A 204 19.67 15.59 0.69
C ILE A 204 19.83 15.54 2.23
N PHE A 205 18.74 15.81 2.97
CA PHE A 205 18.71 15.85 4.43
C PHE A 205 18.03 14.63 5.11
N ARG A 206 17.59 13.61 4.36
CA ARG A 206 17.14 12.33 4.93
C ARG A 206 18.08 11.22 4.45
N GLY A 207 18.77 10.57 5.38
CA GLY A 207 19.69 9.47 5.08
C GLY A 207 19.01 8.28 4.38
N ASP A 208 17.69 8.11 4.59
CA ASP A 208 16.95 6.96 4.08
C ASP A 208 16.26 7.22 2.73
N CYS A 209 16.50 6.31 1.78
CA CYS A 209 15.78 6.24 0.52
C CYS A 209 14.60 5.27 0.63
N ARG A 210 13.38 5.82 0.65
CA ARG A 210 12.12 5.06 0.64
C ARG A 210 12.00 4.10 -0.56
N LYS A 211 12.46 4.52 -1.75
CA LYS A 211 12.56 3.62 -2.92
C LYS A 211 13.53 2.46 -2.72
N GLN A 212 14.65 2.68 -2.03
CA GLN A 212 15.62 1.62 -1.74
C GLN A 212 15.06 0.64 -0.71
N LYS A 213 14.32 1.13 0.29
CA LYS A 213 13.55 0.25 1.20
C LYS A 213 12.59 -0.64 0.41
N ALA A 214 11.80 -0.05 -0.49
CA ALA A 214 10.90 -0.80 -1.38
C ALA A 214 11.64 -1.82 -2.25
N LEU A 215 12.85 -1.51 -2.75
CA LEU A 215 13.71 -2.45 -3.48
C LEU A 215 14.06 -3.64 -2.58
N ASN A 216 14.62 -3.38 -1.41
CA ASN A 216 15.11 -4.43 -0.51
C ASN A 216 13.98 -5.38 -0.13
N ILE A 217 12.80 -4.86 0.20
CA ILE A 217 11.62 -5.68 0.52
C ILE A 217 11.25 -6.63 -0.63
N HIS A 218 11.23 -6.12 -1.87
CA HIS A 218 10.91 -6.96 -3.03
C HIS A 218 12.04 -7.95 -3.34
N LYS A 219 13.30 -7.57 -3.08
CA LYS A 219 14.45 -8.46 -3.21
C LYS A 219 14.32 -9.63 -2.24
N GLU A 220 14.05 -9.37 -0.96
CA GLU A 220 13.84 -10.42 0.05
C GLU A 220 12.67 -11.33 -0.34
N ALA A 221 11.54 -10.76 -0.79
CA ALA A 221 10.40 -11.56 -1.25
C ALA A 221 10.76 -12.49 -2.43
N VAL A 222 11.67 -12.07 -3.31
CA VAL A 222 12.19 -12.92 -4.40
C VAL A 222 13.12 -13.99 -3.84
N LEU A 223 14.08 -13.64 -2.98
CA LEU A 223 15.03 -14.59 -2.38
C LEU A 223 14.31 -15.72 -1.62
N GLU A 224 13.34 -15.37 -0.78
CA GLU A 224 12.53 -16.32 -0.02
C GLU A 224 11.61 -17.18 -0.89
N GLY A 225 11.26 -16.68 -2.08
CA GLY A 225 10.30 -17.29 -2.98
C GLY A 225 10.89 -18.26 -4.02
N ILE A 226 12.21 -18.35 -4.15
CA ILE A 226 12.81 -19.17 -5.22
C ILE A 226 12.57 -20.66 -4.99
N ILE A 227 12.09 -21.32 -6.04
CA ILE A 227 11.85 -22.76 -6.10
C ILE A 227 12.46 -23.28 -7.39
N PHE A 228 13.49 -24.12 -7.27
CA PHE A 228 14.07 -24.83 -8.41
C PHE A 228 13.24 -26.08 -8.72
N ILE A 229 12.90 -26.26 -10.00
CA ILE A 229 12.11 -27.39 -10.49
C ILE A 229 12.73 -28.03 -11.74
#